data_AF-A0A812IRL7-F1
#
_entry.id   AF-A0A812IRL7-F1
#
_cell.length_a   1.000
_cell.length_b   1.000
_cell.length_c   1.000
_cell.angle_alpha   90.00
_cell.angle_beta   90.00
_cell.angle_gamma   90.00
#
_symmetry.space_group_name_H-M   'P 1'
#
loop_
_entity.id
_entity.type
_entity.pdbx_description
1 polymer ?
#
loop_
_entity_poly.entity_id
_entity_poly.type
_entity_poly.pdbx_seq_one_letter_code
_entity_poly.pdbx_strand_id
1 'polypeptide(L)'
;MNIGFHVCGCGRYKGGIFRFQIWFPNNYPNKPPRLKCLTPVYHCNIDARGTVCLDVEDDLLRLKPSRETEVQELSSTRISAFCLVQALLSLLAAPVPEDGLVADASKLYVSDRQEYNRRAHEWTIKHAF
;
A
#
# COMPACT_ATOMS: atom_id res chain seq x y z
N MET A 1 10.68 15.75 -8.16
CA MET A 1 11.22 14.51 -8.77
C MET A 1 10.11 13.47 -8.88
N ASN A 2 10.09 12.68 -9.96
CA ASN A 2 9.11 11.62 -10.18
C ASN A 2 9.84 10.27 -10.26
N ILE A 3 9.41 9.30 -9.47
CA ILE A 3 10.05 7.98 -9.40
C ILE A 3 8.99 6.92 -9.66
N GLY A 4 9.19 6.14 -10.74
CA GLY A 4 8.44 4.92 -11.00
C GLY A 4 9.15 3.73 -10.36
N PHE A 5 8.39 2.84 -9.72
CA PHE A 5 8.96 1.62 -9.15
C PHE A 5 8.00 0.44 -9.25
N HIS A 6 8.56 -0.76 -9.08
CA HIS A 6 7.88 -2.03 -9.18
C HIS A 6 7.90 -2.75 -7.84
N VAL A 7 6.76 -3.34 -7.47
CA VAL A 7 6.63 -4.18 -6.28
C VAL A 7 6.15 -5.57 -6.68
N CYS A 8 6.91 -6.59 -6.29
CA CYS A 8 6.47 -7.98 -6.40
C CYS A 8 5.43 -8.27 -5.32
N GLY A 9 4.24 -8.70 -5.71
CA GLY A 9 3.20 -9.05 -4.75
C GLY A 9 3.51 -10.34 -3.99
N CYS A 10 2.95 -10.45 -2.77
CA CYS A 10 3.00 -11.64 -1.93
C CYS A 10 1.58 -12.13 -1.59
N GLY A 11 1.46 -13.34 -1.07
CA GLY A 11 0.16 -13.93 -0.69
C GLY A 11 -0.84 -13.91 -1.86
N ARG A 12 -1.97 -13.22 -1.69
CA ARG A 12 -3.01 -13.06 -2.72
C ARG A 12 -2.55 -12.33 -3.99
N TYR A 13 -1.49 -11.52 -3.89
CA TYR A 13 -0.91 -10.76 -5.00
C TYR A 13 0.33 -11.45 -5.59
N LYS A 14 0.63 -12.70 -5.18
CA LYS A 14 1.83 -13.43 -5.62
C LYS A 14 1.86 -13.57 -7.14
N GLY A 15 3.04 -13.32 -7.71
CA GLY A 15 3.32 -13.44 -9.14
C GLY A 15 3.02 -12.18 -9.95
N GLY A 16 2.37 -11.16 -9.37
CA GLY A 16 2.17 -9.87 -10.02
C GLY A 16 3.27 -8.87 -9.72
N ILE A 17 3.56 -8.01 -10.69
CA ILE A 17 4.36 -6.79 -10.50
C ILE A 17 3.45 -5.57 -10.60
N PHE A 18 3.47 -4.74 -9.57
CA PHE A 18 2.63 -3.55 -9.44
C PHE A 18 3.46 -2.29 -9.67
N ARG A 19 3.00 -1.44 -10.59
CA ARG A 19 3.62 -0.16 -10.94
C ARG A 19 3.09 0.94 -10.05
N PHE A 20 4.01 1.68 -9.44
CA PHE A 20 3.69 2.85 -8.62
C PHE A 20 4.48 4.07 -9.07
N GLN A 21 3.93 5.23 -8.74
CA GLN A 21 4.54 6.51 -9.04
C GLN A 21 4.57 7.40 -7.80
N ILE A 22 5.74 7.97 -7.51
CA ILE A 22 5.95 8.89 -6.40
C ILE A 22 6.25 10.29 -6.93
N TRP A 23 5.59 11.30 -6.38
CA TRP A 23 5.87 12.71 -6.66
C TRP A 23 6.36 13.42 -5.40
N PHE A 24 7.59 13.92 -5.48
CA PHE A 24 8.16 14.81 -4.46
C PHE A 24 7.74 16.26 -4.74
N PRO A 25 7.09 16.95 -3.80
CA PRO A 25 6.78 18.38 -3.94
C PRO A 25 8.05 19.25 -3.83
N ASN A 26 8.00 20.48 -4.34
CA ASN A 26 9.15 21.40 -4.32
C ASN A 26 9.61 21.78 -2.92
N ASN A 27 8.71 21.71 -1.93
CA ASN A 27 8.99 22.03 -0.53
C ASN A 27 9.18 20.77 0.33
N TYR A 28 9.52 19.63 -0.28
CA TYR A 28 9.99 18.45 0.45
C TYR A 28 11.26 18.82 1.25
N PRO A 29 11.41 18.38 2.51
CA PRO A 29 10.59 17.37 3.20
C PRO A 29 9.39 17.93 4.01
N ASN A 30 9.15 19.24 4.00
CA ASN A 30 8.06 19.86 4.78
C ASN A 30 6.65 19.45 4.31
N LYS A 31 6.49 19.04 3.04
CA LYS A 31 5.30 18.33 2.57
C LYS A 31 5.70 16.91 2.15
N PRO A 32 4.90 15.89 2.53
CA PRO A 32 5.20 14.52 2.18
C PRO A 32 5.07 14.29 0.67
N PRO A 33 5.80 13.30 0.12
CA PRO A 33 5.60 12.83 -1.25
C PRO A 33 4.19 12.25 -1.45
N ARG A 34 3.67 12.38 -2.66
CA ARG A 34 2.41 11.73 -3.08
C ARG A 34 2.70 10.42 -3.79
N LEU A 35 1.80 9.45 -3.66
CA LEU A 35 1.90 8.13 -4.26
C LEU A 35 0.64 7.81 -5.08
N LYS A 36 0.81 7.07 -6.18
CA LYS A 36 -0.30 6.52 -6.98
C LYS A 36 0.05 5.13 -7.48
N CYS A 37 -0.92 4.22 -7.42
CA CYS A 37 -0.86 2.95 -8.12
C CYS A 37 -1.23 3.15 -9.59
N LEU A 38 -0.40 2.66 -10.50
CA LEU A 38 -0.65 2.69 -11.94
C LEU A 38 -1.21 1.36 -12.44
N THR A 39 -0.97 0.27 -11.72
CA THR A 39 -1.51 -1.05 -12.05
C THR A 39 -2.92 -1.19 -11.49
N PRO A 40 -3.94 -1.54 -12.32
CA PRO A 40 -5.26 -1.91 -11.80
C PRO A 40 -5.14 -3.07 -10.81
N VAL A 41 -5.71 -2.90 -9.62
CA VAL A 41 -5.61 -3.89 -8.53
C VAL A 41 -6.93 -3.94 -7.76
N TYR A 42 -7.32 -5.15 -7.36
CA TYR A 42 -8.43 -5.33 -6.44
C TYR A 42 -7.90 -5.24 -5.00
N HIS A 43 -8.12 -4.09 -4.36
CA HIS A 43 -7.64 -3.80 -3.00
C HIS A 43 -8.63 -2.88 -2.27
N CYS A 44 -8.83 -3.04 -0.95
CA CYS A 44 -9.73 -2.13 -0.22
C CYS A 44 -9.17 -0.71 -0.06
N ASN A 45 -7.85 -0.56 0.14
CA ASN A 45 -7.18 0.74 0.25
C ASN A 45 -6.67 1.36 -1.08
N ILE A 46 -6.94 0.75 -2.24
CA ILE A 46 -6.55 1.29 -3.56
C ILE A 46 -7.78 1.39 -4.44
N ASP A 47 -8.14 2.61 -4.87
CA ASP A 47 -9.32 2.83 -5.71
C ASP A 47 -9.04 2.57 -7.20
N ALA A 48 -10.11 2.58 -8.02
CA ALA A 48 -10.01 2.37 -9.46
C ALA A 48 -9.23 3.47 -10.22
N ARG A 49 -8.99 4.62 -9.59
CA ARG A 49 -8.17 5.71 -10.13
C ARG A 49 -6.70 5.55 -9.74
N GLY A 50 -6.36 4.57 -8.90
CA GLY A 50 -5.03 4.31 -8.37
C GLY A 50 -4.67 5.14 -7.15
N THR A 51 -5.64 5.83 -6.53
CA THR A 51 -5.43 6.52 -5.25
C THR A 51 -5.17 5.47 -4.18
N VAL A 52 -4.14 5.68 -3.36
CA VAL A 52 -3.79 4.80 -2.24
C VAL A 52 -4.10 5.55 -0.95
N CYS A 53 -4.92 4.96 -0.08
CA CYS A 53 -5.01 5.40 1.32
C CYS A 53 -3.90 4.68 2.08
N LEU A 54 -2.87 5.43 2.46
CA LEU A 54 -1.65 4.92 3.09
C LEU A 54 -1.40 5.74 4.35
N ASP A 55 -1.33 5.07 5.50
CA ASP A 55 -0.85 5.66 6.74
C ASP A 55 0.59 5.19 6.94
N VAL A 56 1.54 6.02 6.51
CA VAL A 56 2.96 5.63 6.51
C VAL A 56 3.46 5.31 7.91
N GLU A 57 2.94 5.97 8.95
CA GLU A 57 3.40 5.71 10.32
C GLU A 57 2.85 4.37 10.83
N ASP A 58 1.54 4.15 10.74
CA ASP A 58 0.91 2.90 11.18
C ASP A 58 1.41 1.69 10.35
N ASP A 59 1.51 1.83 9.03
CA ASP A 59 1.94 0.76 8.15
C ASP A 59 3.41 0.36 8.38
N LEU A 60 4.28 1.31 8.75
CA LEU A 60 5.66 1.01 9.15
C LEU A 60 5.73 0.33 10.53
N LEU A 61 4.86 0.70 11.47
CA LEU A 61 4.80 0.05 12.79
C LEU A 61 4.42 -1.43 12.67
N ARG A 62 3.53 -1.78 11.73
CA ARG A 62 3.14 -3.17 11.45
C ARG A 62 4.27 -4.07 10.94
N LEU A 63 5.35 -3.50 10.43
CA LEU A 63 6.54 -4.26 10.01
C LEU A 63 7.49 -4.59 11.17
N LYS A 64 7.35 -3.92 12.32
CA LYS A 64 8.24 -4.15 13.47
C LYS A 64 7.85 -5.45 14.20
N PRO A 65 8.80 -6.36 14.47
CA PRO A 65 8.52 -7.53 15.30
C PRO A 65 8.10 -7.09 16.71
N SER A 66 7.18 -7.83 17.32
CA SER A 66 6.36 -7.45 18.48
C SER A 66 7.12 -7.26 19.82
N ARG A 67 8.46 -7.17 19.81
CA ARG A 67 9.27 -7.04 21.02
C ARG A 67 10.34 -5.97 20.81
N GLU A 68 10.18 -4.90 21.58
CA GLU A 68 11.25 -3.99 21.98
C GLU A 68 11.96 -3.24 20.85
N THR A 69 11.39 -2.13 20.41
CA THR A 69 12.23 -1.00 19.99
C THR A 69 11.49 0.27 20.29
N GLU A 70 12.15 1.16 21.04
CA GLU A 70 11.72 2.55 21.26
C GLU A 70 11.08 3.08 19.98
N VAL A 71 9.88 3.66 20.14
CA VAL A 71 9.29 4.49 19.11
C VAL A 71 10.21 5.70 19.03
N GLN A 72 11.30 5.59 18.27
CA GLN A 72 11.94 6.78 17.77
C GLN A 72 10.85 7.39 16.90
N GLU A 73 10.17 8.41 17.43
CA GLU A 73 9.14 9.15 16.74
C GLU A 73 9.68 9.40 15.35
N LEU A 74 9.10 8.71 14.37
CA LEU A 74 9.32 9.05 12.98
C LEU A 74 8.78 10.47 12.92
N SER A 75 9.68 11.45 13.00
CA SER A 75 9.30 12.83 12.82
C SER A 75 8.59 12.88 11.48
N SER A 76 7.27 13.09 11.52
CA SER A 76 6.35 13.17 10.38
C SER A 76 6.90 14.04 9.23
N THR A 77 7.85 14.92 9.57
CA THR A 77 8.64 15.80 8.70
C THR A 77 9.61 15.11 7.72
N ARG A 78 9.87 13.78 7.73
CA ARG A 78 10.83 13.15 6.78
C ARG A 78 10.40 11.78 6.24
N ILE A 79 9.20 11.68 5.66
CA ILE A 79 8.79 10.49 4.90
C ILE A 79 9.62 10.36 3.62
N SER A 80 10.53 9.38 3.57
CA SER A 80 11.36 9.09 2.40
C SER A 80 10.66 8.18 1.37
N ALA A 81 11.23 8.05 0.16
CA ALA A 81 10.79 7.02 -0.81
C ALA A 81 10.84 5.61 -0.21
N PHE A 82 11.87 5.31 0.58
CA PHE A 82 12.03 4.00 1.22
C PHE A 82 10.90 3.73 2.21
N CYS A 83 10.54 4.72 3.03
CA CYS A 83 9.39 4.64 3.96
C CYS A 83 8.09 4.34 3.20
N LEU A 84 7.84 5.03 2.09
CA LEU A 84 6.65 4.79 1.26
C LEU A 84 6.61 3.37 0.69
N VAL A 85 7.75 2.86 0.19
CA VAL A 85 7.81 1.50 -0.37
C VAL A 85 7.56 0.45 0.73
N GLN A 86 8.13 0.63 1.92
CA GLN A 86 7.90 -0.27 3.05
C GLN A 86 6.45 -0.24 3.53
N ALA A 87 5.88 0.94 3.73
CA ALA A 87 4.47 1.09 4.10
C ALA A 87 3.54 0.43 3.07
N LEU A 88 3.81 0.64 1.78
CA LEU A 88 3.03 0.01 0.71
C LEU A 88 3.14 -1.52 0.71
N LEU A 89 4.33 -2.08 0.94
CA LEU A 89 4.51 -3.53 1.08
C LEU A 89 3.72 -4.09 2.27
N SER A 90 3.71 -3.37 3.40
CA SER A 90 2.90 -3.68 4.57
C SER A 90 1.41 -3.71 4.23
N LEU A 91 0.92 -2.65 3.57
CA LEU A 91 -0.47 -2.50 3.15
C LEU A 91 -0.93 -3.60 2.19
N LEU A 92 -0.09 -3.98 1.21
CA LEU A 92 -0.39 -5.08 0.29
C LEU A 92 -0.43 -6.44 1.01
N ALA A 93 0.43 -6.65 2.01
CA ALA A 93 0.42 -7.87 2.81
C ALA A 93 -0.84 -7.96 3.68
N ALA A 94 -1.17 -6.86 4.37
CA ALA A 94 -2.28 -6.75 5.31
C ALA A 94 -3.17 -5.53 5.00
N PRO A 95 -4.18 -5.70 4.12
CA PRO A 95 -5.16 -4.65 3.84
C PRO A 95 -5.93 -4.21 5.09
N VAL A 96 -6.30 -2.92 5.12
CA VAL A 96 -6.90 -2.19 6.25
C VAL A 96 -8.35 -1.85 5.90
N PRO A 97 -9.33 -2.71 6.17
CA PRO A 97 -10.70 -2.51 5.72
C PRO A 97 -11.38 -1.27 6.34
N GLU A 98 -11.02 -0.90 7.58
CA GLU A 98 -11.54 0.25 8.33
C GLU A 98 -11.25 1.59 7.64
N ASP A 99 -10.08 1.72 7.01
CA ASP A 99 -9.66 2.90 6.23
C ASP A 99 -9.71 2.64 4.71
N GLY A 100 -10.52 1.68 4.28
CA GLY A 100 -10.63 1.31 2.88
C GLY A 100 -11.33 2.38 2.03
N LEU A 101 -10.72 2.74 0.90
CA LEU A 101 -11.32 3.60 -0.12
C LEU A 101 -12.45 2.89 -0.90
N VAL A 102 -12.43 1.55 -0.94
CA VAL A 102 -13.36 0.72 -1.70
C VAL A 102 -14.23 -0.08 -0.74
N ALA A 103 -15.40 0.46 -0.39
CA ALA A 103 -16.30 -0.09 0.63
C ALA A 103 -16.68 -1.56 0.39
N ASP A 104 -16.96 -1.96 -0.85
CA ASP A 104 -17.34 -3.34 -1.16
C ASP A 104 -16.18 -4.31 -0.96
N ALA A 105 -14.96 -3.89 -1.31
CA ALA A 105 -13.76 -4.67 -1.08
C ALA A 105 -13.44 -4.77 0.42
N SER A 106 -13.61 -3.68 1.20
CA SER A 106 -13.49 -3.69 2.66
C SER A 106 -14.48 -4.66 3.31
N LYS A 107 -15.76 -4.58 2.95
CA LYS A 107 -16.81 -5.47 3.47
C LYS A 107 -16.47 -6.92 3.16
N LEU A 108 -16.12 -7.22 1.91
CA LEU A 108 -15.76 -8.57 1.50
C LEU A 108 -14.52 -9.08 2.24
N TYR A 109 -13.52 -8.24 2.46
CA TYR A 109 -12.32 -8.62 3.20
C TYR A 109 -12.61 -9.06 4.65
N VAL A 110 -13.62 -8.45 5.28
CA VAL A 110 -14.08 -8.79 6.63
C VAL A 110 -15.03 -9.99 6.62
N SER A 111 -15.99 -10.04 5.69
CA SER A 111 -17.04 -11.07 5.68
C SER A 111 -16.60 -12.40 5.07
N ASP A 112 -15.78 -12.36 4.02
CA ASP A 112 -15.28 -13.55 3.31
C ASP A 112 -13.87 -13.31 2.77
N ARG A 113 -12.89 -13.64 3.62
CA ARG A 113 -11.47 -13.50 3.28
C ARG A 113 -11.04 -14.39 2.11
N GLN A 114 -11.67 -15.54 1.91
CA GLN A 114 -11.30 -16.46 0.85
C GLN A 114 -11.71 -15.91 -0.51
N GLU A 115 -12.96 -15.43 -0.63
CA GLU A 115 -13.46 -14.82 -1.85
C GLU A 115 -12.71 -13.51 -2.18
N TYR A 116 -12.40 -12.70 -1.18
CA TYR A 116 -11.52 -11.53 -1.37
C TYR A 116 -10.17 -11.94 -1.97
N ASN A 117 -9.51 -12.95 -1.38
CA ASN A 117 -8.21 -13.40 -1.83
C ASN A 117 -8.27 -13.97 -3.26
N ARG A 118 -9.34 -14.70 -3.60
CA ARG A 118 -9.57 -15.23 -4.95
C ARG A 118 -9.67 -14.09 -5.97
N ARG A 119 -10.52 -13.08 -5.71
CA ARG A 119 -10.67 -11.90 -6.59
C ARG A 119 -9.38 -11.11 -6.74
N ALA A 120 -8.67 -10.89 -5.64
CA ALA A 120 -7.37 -10.22 -5.63
C ALA A 120 -6.35 -10.95 -6.51
N HIS A 121 -6.32 -12.29 -6.42
CA HIS A 121 -5.45 -13.11 -7.24
C HIS A 121 -5.82 -13.09 -8.73
N GLU A 122 -7.10 -13.20 -9.06
CA GLU A 122 -7.59 -13.12 -10.44
C GLU A 122 -7.27 -11.77 -11.09
N TRP A 123 -7.47 -10.68 -10.34
CA TRP A 123 -7.08 -9.35 -10.79
C TRP A 123 -5.57 -9.22 -10.97
N THR A 124 -4.78 -9.82 -10.06
CA THR A 124 -3.32 -9.84 -10.16
C THR A 124 -2.88 -10.49 -11.47
N ILE A 125 -3.37 -11.70 -11.78
CA ILE A 125 -3.04 -12.42 -13.02
C ILE A 125 -3.43 -11.59 -14.26
N LYS A 126 -4.56 -10.88 -14.20
CA LYS A 126 -5.08 -10.14 -15.34
C LYS A 126 -4.36 -8.82 -15.60
N HIS A 127 -3.85 -8.17 -14.56
CA HIS A 127 -3.44 -6.76 -14.63
C HIS A 127 -1.99 -6.47 -14.19
N ALA A 128 -1.38 -7.34 -13.37
CA ALA A 128 -0.05 -7.14 -12.80
C ALA A 128 0.97 -8.07 -13.47
N PHE A 129 2.06 -7.50 -14.00
CA PHE A 129 3.07 -8.19 -14.81
C PHE A 129 4.45 -7.60 -14.60
#